data_AF-A0A0I9SKI4-F1
#
_entry.id   AF-A0A0I9SKI4-F1
#
_cell.length_a   1.000
_cell.length_b   1.000
_cell.length_c   1.000
_cell.angle_alpha   90.00
_cell.angle_beta   90.00
_cell.angle_gamma   90.00
#
_symmetry.space_group_name_H-M   'P 1'
#
loop_
_entity.id
_entity.type
_entity.pdbx_description
1 polymer ?
#
loop_
_entity_poly.entity_id
_entity_poly.type
_entity_poly.pdbx_seq_one_letter_code
_entity_poly.pdbx_strand_id
1 'polypeptide(L)'
;MKVETSNEASAYKSKPGFGRIAKAAGYSAAGLAAAWRHEVAFRQLALLACVLIPVGFMVGSTPVERALLVLPVLTSLAIELVNSAIEAVVDRVSLEIHPLSKRAKDLGSAAQLVGLVSIAVVWLAVLL
;
A
#
# COMPACT_ATOMS: atom_id res chain seq x y z
N MET A 1 31.30 10.59 20.82
CA MET A 1 30.54 10.71 19.56
C MET A 1 29.14 11.19 19.91
N LYS A 2 28.81 12.47 19.68
CA LYS A 2 27.46 13.01 19.95
C LYS A 2 26.55 12.52 18.83
N VAL A 3 25.57 11.70 19.20
CA VAL A 3 24.50 11.27 18.28
C VAL A 3 23.51 12.44 18.21
N GLU A 4 23.59 13.22 17.14
CA GLU A 4 22.63 14.28 16.80
C GLU A 4 21.33 13.64 16.27
N THR A 5 20.49 13.08 17.15
CA THR A 5 19.19 12.47 16.76
C THR A 5 17.98 13.34 17.07
N SER A 6 18.14 14.59 17.49
CA SER A 6 17.01 15.40 18.00
C SER A 6 16.38 16.40 17.03
N ASN A 7 16.88 16.57 15.79
CA ASN A 7 16.39 17.67 14.92
C ASN A 7 15.51 17.25 13.73
N GLU A 8 15.59 16.02 13.22
CA GLU A 8 14.80 15.61 12.04
C GLU A 8 13.36 15.19 12.39
N ALA A 9 13.16 14.54 13.54
CA ALA A 9 11.82 14.12 13.98
C ALA A 9 10.86 15.30 14.25
N SER A 10 11.42 16.48 14.60
CA SER A 10 10.66 17.71 14.83
C SER A 10 10.14 18.35 13.53
N ALA A 11 10.79 18.09 12.39
CA ALA A 11 10.41 18.63 11.08
C ALA A 11 9.04 18.10 10.58
N TYR A 12 8.50 17.05 11.19
CA TYR A 12 7.19 16.50 10.87
C TYR A 12 6.03 17.22 11.60
N LYS A 13 6.29 18.01 12.65
CA LYS A 13 5.26 18.82 13.32
C LYS A 13 4.97 20.08 12.52
N SER A 14 4.08 19.96 11.54
CA SER A 14 3.63 21.07 10.69
C SER A 14 2.42 21.81 11.29
N LYS A 15 2.50 23.14 11.33
CA LYS A 15 1.39 24.04 11.69
C LYS A 15 0.24 23.93 10.65
N PRO A 16 -1.03 24.11 11.04
CA PRO A 16 -2.17 23.94 10.13
C PRO A 16 -2.18 24.97 8.98
N GLY A 17 -2.58 24.56 7.77
CA GLY A 17 -2.73 25.42 6.58
C GLY A 17 -2.64 24.67 5.23
N PHE A 18 -3.06 25.33 4.14
CA PHE A 18 -3.02 24.77 2.77
C PHE A 18 -1.63 24.28 2.34
N GLY A 19 -0.55 24.94 2.78
CA GLY A 19 0.81 24.51 2.53
C GLY A 19 1.17 23.14 3.11
N ARG A 20 0.47 22.69 4.17
CA ARG A 20 0.64 21.35 4.77
C ARG A 20 0.04 20.26 3.89
N ILE A 21 -1.13 20.52 3.29
CA ILE A 21 -1.81 19.59 2.39
C ILE A 21 -0.95 19.39 1.14
N ALA A 22 -0.43 20.46 0.56
CA ALA A 22 0.47 20.38 -0.59
C ALA A 22 1.74 19.57 -0.29
N LYS A 23 2.37 19.79 0.87
CA LYS A 23 3.53 18.98 1.31
C LYS A 23 3.18 17.51 1.52
N ALA A 24 2.05 17.22 2.17
CA ALA A 24 1.58 15.85 2.38
C ALA A 24 1.30 15.14 1.04
N ALA A 25 0.67 15.83 0.09
CA ALA A 25 0.47 15.30 -1.27
C ALA A 25 1.79 15.01 -1.98
N GLY A 26 2.81 15.88 -1.79
CA GLY A 26 4.16 15.64 -2.28
C GLY A 26 4.80 14.36 -1.71
N TYR A 27 4.67 14.12 -0.40
CA TYR A 27 5.16 12.89 0.22
C TYR A 27 4.42 11.65 -0.28
N SER A 28 3.10 11.71 -0.44
CA SER A 28 2.31 10.61 -1.00
C SER A 28 2.72 10.30 -2.44
N ALA A 29 2.92 11.32 -3.28
CA ALA A 29 3.37 11.14 -4.65
C ALA A 29 4.77 10.52 -4.73
N ALA A 30 5.69 10.94 -3.86
CA ALA A 30 7.01 10.34 -3.75
C ALA A 30 6.95 8.86 -3.33
N GLY A 31 6.09 8.52 -2.37
CA GLY A 31 5.87 7.14 -1.94
C GLY A 31 5.33 6.24 -3.06
N LEU A 32 4.31 6.70 -3.79
CA LEU A 32 3.77 5.97 -4.95
C LEU A 32 4.82 5.79 -6.06
N ALA A 33 5.61 6.83 -6.34
CA ALA A 33 6.67 6.75 -7.33
C ALA A 33 7.78 5.76 -6.91
N ALA A 34 8.12 5.71 -5.62
CA ALA A 34 9.07 4.74 -5.08
C ALA A 34 8.54 3.31 -5.23
N ALA A 35 7.29 3.06 -4.81
CA ALA A 35 6.65 1.75 -4.95
C ALA A 35 6.61 1.29 -6.41
N TRP A 36 6.22 2.17 -7.35
CA TRP A 36 6.22 1.83 -8.78
C TRP A 36 7.61 1.48 -9.33
N ARG A 37 8.67 2.16 -8.87
CA ARG A 37 10.03 1.94 -9.36
C ARG A 37 10.66 0.67 -8.78
N HIS A 38 10.49 0.45 -7.49
CA HIS A 38 11.23 -0.59 -6.74
C HIS A 38 10.43 -1.88 -6.55
N GLU A 39 9.10 -1.81 -6.49
CA GLU A 39 8.27 -2.94 -6.08
C GLU A 39 7.56 -3.59 -7.29
N VAL A 40 8.04 -4.77 -7.67
CA VAL A 40 7.45 -5.54 -8.78
C VAL A 40 5.99 -5.90 -8.49
N ALA A 41 5.71 -6.36 -7.27
CA ALA A 41 4.37 -6.76 -6.83
C ALA A 41 3.38 -5.58 -6.87
N PHE A 42 3.80 -4.38 -6.42
CA PHE A 42 2.99 -3.17 -6.56
C PHE A 42 2.67 -2.84 -8.02
N ARG A 43 3.65 -2.92 -8.94
CA ARG A 43 3.38 -2.69 -10.37
C ARG A 43 2.38 -3.69 -10.93
N GLN A 44 2.52 -4.97 -10.60
CA GLN A 44 1.60 -6.01 -11.06
C GLN A 44 0.18 -5.74 -10.56
N LEU A 45 0.02 -5.44 -9.27
CA LEU A 45 -1.28 -5.14 -8.68
C LEU A 45 -1.87 -3.84 -9.21
N ALA A 46 -1.06 -2.81 -9.45
CA ALA A 46 -1.52 -1.56 -10.02
C ALA A 46 -1.98 -1.72 -11.47
N LEU A 47 -1.27 -2.51 -12.29
CA LEU A 47 -1.73 -2.87 -13.62
C LEU A 47 -3.02 -3.69 -13.58
N LEU A 48 -3.15 -4.62 -12.65
CA LEU A 48 -4.39 -5.36 -12.42
C LEU A 48 -5.53 -4.41 -12.01
N ALA A 49 -5.27 -3.43 -11.13
CA ALA A 49 -6.23 -2.42 -10.72
C ALA A 49 -6.69 -1.54 -11.89
N CYS A 50 -5.78 -1.17 -12.79
CA CYS A 50 -6.12 -0.44 -14.02
C CYS A 50 -7.10 -1.21 -14.92
N VAL A 51 -7.18 -2.54 -14.81
CA VAL A 51 -8.15 -3.38 -15.53
C VAL A 51 -9.40 -3.62 -14.70
N LEU A 52 -9.25 -4.06 -13.45
CA LEU A 52 -10.37 -4.43 -12.59
C LEU A 52 -11.28 -3.24 -12.26
N ILE A 53 -10.74 -2.04 -12.04
CA ILE A 53 -11.57 -0.88 -11.68
C ILE A 53 -12.53 -0.52 -12.82
N PRO A 54 -12.09 -0.27 -14.07
CA PRO A 54 -13.01 -0.04 -15.18
C PRO A 54 -13.99 -1.19 -15.40
N VAL A 55 -13.51 -2.43 -15.38
CA VAL A 55 -14.39 -3.60 -15.54
C VAL A 55 -15.44 -3.66 -14.43
N GLY A 56 -15.07 -3.34 -13.19
CA GLY A 56 -15.98 -3.30 -12.05
C GLY A 56 -17.12 -2.29 -12.24
N PHE A 57 -16.82 -1.12 -12.82
CA PHE A 57 -17.85 -0.14 -13.20
C PHE A 57 -18.75 -0.60 -14.35
N MET A 58 -18.23 -1.42 -15.26
CA MET A 58 -18.98 -1.97 -16.40
C MET A 58 -19.91 -3.12 -16.00
N VAL A 59 -19.46 -4.03 -15.12
CA VAL A 59 -20.20 -5.25 -14.75
C VAL A 59 -21.11 -5.05 -13.53
N GLY A 60 -20.80 -4.12 -12.62
CA GLY A 60 -21.65 -3.81 -11.47
C GLY A 60 -22.94 -3.09 -11.89
N SER A 61 -24.08 -3.66 -11.50
CA SER A 61 -25.42 -3.15 -11.84
C SER A 61 -25.86 -2.04 -10.89
N THR A 62 -25.44 -2.11 -9.62
CA THR A 62 -25.77 -1.11 -8.60
C THR A 62 -24.53 -0.30 -8.15
N PRO A 63 -24.71 0.92 -7.59
CA PRO A 63 -23.60 1.67 -7.00
C PRO A 63 -22.87 0.89 -5.89
N VAL A 64 -23.60 0.06 -5.14
CA VAL A 64 -23.05 -0.78 -4.08
C VAL A 64 -22.18 -1.89 -4.67
N GLU A 65 -22.64 -2.61 -5.69
CA GLU A 65 -21.83 -3.63 -6.38
C GLU A 65 -20.55 -3.04 -6.97
N ARG A 66 -20.63 -1.86 -7.60
CA ARG A 66 -19.44 -1.17 -8.14
C ARG A 66 -18.45 -0.83 -7.03
N ALA A 67 -18.94 -0.34 -5.89
CA ALA A 67 -18.08 -0.09 -4.73
C ALA A 67 -17.46 -1.39 -4.20
N LEU A 68 -18.23 -2.48 -4.12
CA LEU A 68 -17.73 -3.80 -3.70
C LEU A 68 -16.66 -4.36 -4.65
N LEU A 69 -16.77 -4.12 -5.96
CA LEU A 69 -15.77 -4.57 -6.94
C LEU A 69 -14.48 -3.72 -6.91
N VAL A 70 -14.59 -2.43 -6.54
CA VAL A 70 -13.46 -1.48 -6.57
C VAL A 70 -12.71 -1.39 -5.24
N LEU A 71 -13.41 -1.35 -4.10
CA LEU A 71 -12.80 -1.16 -2.78
C LEU A 71 -11.73 -2.21 -2.42
N PRO A 72 -11.94 -3.53 -2.58
CA PRO A 72 -10.91 -4.51 -2.23
C PRO A 72 -9.65 -4.37 -3.09
N VAL A 73 -9.78 -3.92 -4.35
CA VAL A 73 -8.64 -3.63 -5.23
C VAL A 73 -7.81 -2.46 -4.67
N LEU A 74 -8.47 -1.36 -4.30
CA LEU A 74 -7.79 -0.20 -3.69
C LEU A 74 -7.19 -0.53 -2.33
N THR A 75 -7.89 -1.33 -1.51
CA THR A 75 -7.38 -1.80 -0.22
C THR A 75 -6.14 -2.67 -0.40
N SER A 76 -6.11 -3.58 -1.38
CA SER A 76 -4.94 -4.41 -1.65
C SER A 76 -3.74 -3.58 -2.13
N LEU A 77 -3.95 -2.51 -2.91
CA LEU A 77 -2.88 -1.56 -3.25
C LEU A 77 -2.31 -0.87 -2.00
N ALA A 78 -3.17 -0.49 -1.05
CA ALA A 78 -2.73 0.10 0.21
C ALA A 78 -1.98 -0.91 1.09
N ILE A 79 -2.44 -2.17 1.16
CA ILE A 79 -1.76 -3.25 1.89
C ILE A 79 -0.37 -3.52 1.29
N GLU A 80 -0.25 -3.55 -0.04
CA GLU A 80 1.03 -3.71 -0.74
C GLU A 80 2.01 -2.59 -0.38
N LEU A 81 1.56 -1.33 -0.38
CA LEU A 81 2.41 -0.20 0.05
C LEU A 81 2.90 -0.35 1.50
N VAL A 82 2.03 -0.84 2.39
CA VAL A 82 2.41 -1.11 3.79
C VAL A 82 3.39 -2.28 3.87
N ASN A 83 3.17 -3.34 3.08
CA ASN A 83 4.09 -4.48 3.01
C ASN A 83 5.49 -4.03 2.58
N SER A 84 5.61 -3.29 1.47
CA SER A 84 6.89 -2.77 1.01
C SER A 84 7.54 -1.80 1.99
N ALA A 85 6.75 -0.99 2.72
CA ALA A 85 7.28 -0.14 3.78
C ALA A 85 7.88 -0.95 4.94
N ILE A 86 7.24 -2.05 5.34
CA ILE A 86 7.78 -2.97 6.35
C ILE A 86 9.06 -3.62 5.84
N GLU A 87 9.08 -4.11 4.60
CA GLU A 87 10.27 -4.71 3.98
C GLU A 87 11.44 -3.72 3.96
N ALA A 88 11.21 -2.49 3.52
CA ALA A 88 12.24 -1.44 3.49
C ALA A 88 12.82 -1.12 4.88
N VAL A 89 11.98 -1.08 5.92
CA VAL A 89 12.44 -0.88 7.30
C VAL A 89 13.24 -2.09 7.78
N VAL A 90 12.76 -3.30 7.55
CA VAL A 90 13.44 -4.53 7.98
C VAL A 90 14.80 -4.68 7.30
N ASP A 91 14.88 -4.42 5.99
CA ASP A 91 16.11 -4.49 5.20
C ASP A 91 17.14 -3.43 5.61
N ARG A 92 16.67 -2.28 6.12
CA ARG A 92 17.57 -1.24 6.62
C ARG A 92 18.23 -1.59 7.95
N VAL A 93 17.55 -2.37 8.80
CA VAL A 93 17.97 -2.63 10.19
C VAL A 93 19.03 -3.72 10.30
N SER A 94 18.88 -4.85 9.60
CA SER A 94 19.88 -5.92 9.61
C SER A 94 19.77 -6.80 8.37
N LEU A 95 20.91 -7.13 7.76
CA LEU A 95 21.01 -8.10 6.68
C LEU A 95 21.13 -9.55 7.19
N GLU A 96 21.36 -9.75 8.49
CA GLU A 96 21.28 -11.07 9.11
C GLU A 96 19.82 -11.44 9.36
N ILE A 97 19.46 -12.70 9.05
CA ILE A 97 18.10 -13.20 9.21
C ILE A 97 17.78 -13.34 10.71
N HIS A 98 17.34 -12.25 11.33
CA HIS A 98 16.79 -12.29 12.67
C HIS A 98 15.38 -12.91 12.61
N PRO A 99 15.02 -13.86 13.51
CA PRO A 99 13.71 -14.52 13.47
C PRO A 99 12.52 -13.56 13.50
N LEU A 100 12.64 -12.42 14.21
CA LEU A 100 11.60 -11.39 14.22
C LEU A 100 11.49 -10.62 12.89
N SER A 101 12.61 -10.34 12.23
CA SER A 101 12.64 -9.69 10.91
C SER A 101 11.95 -10.57 9.87
N LYS A 102 12.24 -11.88 9.90
CA LYS A 102 11.54 -12.85 9.04
C LYS A 102 10.03 -12.83 9.31
N ARG A 103 9.62 -12.93 10.58
CA ARG A 103 8.20 -12.93 10.96
C ARG A 103 7.48 -11.65 10.51
N ALA A 104 8.13 -10.49 10.59
CA ALA A 104 7.54 -9.22 10.14
C ALA A 104 7.24 -9.24 8.63
N LYS A 105 8.20 -9.71 7.81
CA LYS A 105 8.01 -9.87 6.35
C LYS A 105 6.93 -10.90 6.03
N ASP A 106 6.96 -12.06 6.70
CA ASP A 106 5.98 -13.13 6.49
C ASP A 106 4.54 -12.63 6.77
N LEU A 107 4.34 -11.83 7.82
CA LEU A 107 3.04 -11.25 8.17
C LEU A 107 2.58 -10.19 7.15
N GLY A 108 3.49 -9.36 6.65
CA GLY A 108 3.18 -8.39 5.59
C GLY A 108 2.72 -9.08 4.30
N SER A 109 3.47 -10.10 3.87
CA SER A 109 3.10 -10.93 2.71
C SER A 109 1.78 -11.68 2.93
N ALA A 110 1.52 -12.19 4.14
CA ALA A 110 0.26 -12.84 4.46
C ALA A 110 -0.94 -11.87 4.42
N ALA A 111 -0.78 -10.65 4.91
CA ALA A 111 -1.81 -9.61 4.81
C ALA A 111 -2.15 -9.31 3.34
N GLN A 112 -1.12 -9.24 2.49
CA GLN A 112 -1.30 -9.02 1.06
C GLN A 112 -2.04 -10.18 0.38
N LEU A 113 -1.69 -11.43 0.71
CA LEU A 113 -2.42 -12.60 0.23
C LEU A 113 -3.91 -12.54 0.61
N VAL A 114 -4.22 -12.17 1.84
CA VAL A 114 -5.61 -12.00 2.30
C VAL A 114 -6.33 -10.90 1.49
N GLY A 115 -5.65 -9.81 1.17
CA GLY A 115 -6.18 -8.76 0.29
C GLY A 115 -6.52 -9.28 -1.11
N LEU A 116 -5.62 -10.06 -1.73
CA LEU A 116 -5.85 -10.67 -3.05
C LEU A 116 -7.00 -11.69 -3.03
N VAL A 117 -7.09 -12.51 -1.98
CA VAL A 117 -8.22 -13.44 -1.79
C VAL A 117 -9.54 -12.67 -1.63
N SER A 118 -9.53 -11.55 -0.91
CA SER A 118 -10.71 -10.68 -0.78
C SER A 118 -11.18 -10.14 -2.13
N ILE A 119 -10.27 -9.71 -3.01
CA ILE A 119 -10.61 -9.33 -4.39
C ILE A 119 -11.33 -10.49 -5.09
N ALA A 120 -10.73 -11.69 -5.09
CA ALA A 120 -11.30 -12.84 -5.78
C ALA A 120 -12.69 -13.22 -5.25
N VAL A 121 -12.84 -13.29 -3.92
CA VAL A 121 -14.11 -13.66 -3.27
C VAL A 121 -15.22 -12.66 -3.60
N VAL A 122 -14.95 -11.36 -3.48
CA VAL A 122 -15.98 -10.34 -3.74
C VAL A 122 -16.35 -10.29 -5.22
N TRP A 123 -15.37 -10.40 -6.11
CA TRP A 123 -15.62 -10.43 -7.56
C TRP A 123 -16.46 -11.65 -7.96
N LEU A 124 -16.11 -12.84 -7.47
CA LEU A 124 -16.90 -14.04 -7.73
C LEU A 124 -18.31 -13.92 -7.15
N ALA A 125 -18.47 -13.40 -5.93
CA ALA A 125 -19.77 -13.27 -5.29
C ALA A 125 -20.71 -12.28 -6.00
N VAL A 126 -20.19 -11.23 -6.63
CA VAL A 126 -21.00 -10.26 -7.39
C VAL A 126 -21.35 -10.76 -8.80
N LEU A 127 -20.51 -11.63 -9.39
CA LEU A 127 -20.70 -12.13 -10.76
C LEU A 127 -21.51 -13.44 -10.86
N LEU A 128 -21.71 -14.15 -9.74
CA LEU A 128 -22.53 -15.35 -9.63
C LEU A 128 -23.99 -15.00 -9.34
#